data_AF-A0A256B8Y9-F1
#
_entry.id   AF-A0A256B8Y9-F1
#
_cell.length_a   1.000
_cell.length_b   1.000
_cell.length_c   1.000
_cell.angle_alpha   90.00
_cell.angle_beta   90.00
_cell.angle_gamma   90.00
#
_symmetry.space_group_name_H-M   'P 1'
#
loop_
_entity.id
_entity.type
_entity.pdbx_description
1 polymer ?
#
loop_
_entity_poly.entity_id
_entity_poly.type
_entity_poly.pdbx_seq_one_letter_code
_entity_poly.pdbx_strand_id
1 'polypeptide(L)' 'MRKQITEYTSPLDSLVALTKQLYGYEIKYQTDSADFFVQYQQGKTDDDEDKFDWASNYRHYLALRQELESKLRNVA' A
#
# COMPACT_ATOMS: atom_id res chain seq x y z
N MET A 1 -14.01 -20.94 -26.97
CA MET A 1 -13.00 -19.94 -26.58
C MET A 1 -13.51 -19.22 -25.33
N ARG A 2 -12.94 -19.49 -24.14
CA ARG A 2 -13.31 -18.81 -22.88
C ARG A 2 -12.33 -17.65 -22.66
N LYS A 3 -12.86 -16.43 -22.58
CA LYS A 3 -12.07 -15.24 -22.25
C LYS A 3 -11.69 -15.33 -20.76
N GLN A 4 -10.41 -15.52 -20.46
CA GLN A 4 -9.90 -15.38 -19.10
C GLN A 4 -9.84 -13.88 -18.79
N ILE A 5 -10.79 -13.42 -17.99
CA ILE A 5 -10.73 -12.11 -17.36
C ILE A 5 -9.82 -12.32 -16.15
N THR A 6 -8.62 -11.76 -16.17
CA THR A 6 -7.82 -11.63 -14.96
C THR A 6 -8.45 -10.52 -14.13
N GLU A 7 -9.55 -10.83 -13.44
CA GLU A 7 -10.07 -9.99 -12.38
C GLU A 7 -9.02 -10.00 -11.26
N TYR A 8 -8.51 -8.86 -10.84
CA TYR A 8 -7.86 -8.78 -9.53
C TYR A 8 -8.98 -9.05 -8.49
N THR A 9 -9.12 -10.30 -8.05
CA THR A 9 -10.40 -10.82 -7.53
C THR A 9 -10.52 -10.73 -6.02
N SER A 10 -9.46 -10.34 -5.31
CA SER A 10 -9.41 -10.37 -3.84
C SER A 10 -8.73 -9.14 -3.22
N PRO A 11 -9.22 -8.65 -2.06
CA PRO A 11 -8.49 -7.69 -1.23
C PRO A 11 -7.05 -8.10 -0.94
N LEU A 12 -6.74 -9.40 -0.97
CA LEU A 12 -5.37 -9.91 -0.83
C LEU A 12 -4.49 -9.55 -2.04
N ASP A 13 -5.01 -9.66 -3.26
CA ASP A 13 -4.25 -9.33 -4.48
C ASP A 13 -3.94 -7.83 -4.53
N SER A 14 -4.90 -7.00 -4.13
CA SER A 14 -4.70 -5.56 -3.98
C SER A 14 -3.63 -5.23 -2.93
N LEU A 15 -3.60 -5.96 -1.81
CA LEU A 15 -2.57 -5.78 -0.78
C LEU A 15 -1.18 -6.13 -1.32
N VAL A 16 -1.06 -7.23 -2.07
CA VAL A 16 0.19 -7.64 -2.71
C VAL A 16 0.66 -6.62 -3.75
N ALA A 17 -0.25 -6.08 -4.56
CA ALA A 17 0.07 -5.06 -5.55
C ALA A 17 0.61 -3.78 -4.89
N LEU A 18 -0.08 -3.29 -3.84
CA LEU A 18 0.35 -2.13 -3.07
C LEU A 18 1.72 -2.36 -2.42
N THR A 19 1.93 -3.54 -1.84
CA THR A 19 3.22 -3.88 -1.21
C THR A 19 4.36 -3.79 -2.22
N LYS A 20 4.16 -4.24 -3.47
CA LYS A 20 5.17 -4.12 -4.53
C LYS A 20 5.44 -2.66 -4.92
N GLN A 21 4.40 -1.83 -4.98
CA GLN A 21 4.56 -0.40 -5.28
C GLN A 21 5.34 0.30 -4.16
N LEU A 22 4.97 0.04 -2.90
CA LEU A 22 5.66 0.56 -1.72
C LEU A 22 7.14 0.18 -1.71
N TYR A 23 7.44 -1.09 -1.96
CA TYR A 23 8.82 -1.57 -2.05
C TYR A 23 9.64 -0.84 -3.13
N GLY A 24 9.00 -0.45 -4.24
CA GLY A 24 9.65 0.38 -5.28
C GLY A 24 10.08 1.75 -4.75
N TYR A 25 9.22 2.42 -3.98
CA TYR A 25 9.58 3.69 -3.33
C TYR A 25 10.64 3.50 -2.25
N GLU A 26 10.55 2.43 -1.46
CA GLU A 26 11.52 2.12 -0.40
C GLU A 26 12.93 1.93 -0.95
N ILE A 27 13.07 1.20 -2.06
CA ILE A 27 14.36 1.10 -2.76
C ILE A 27 14.79 2.46 -3.31
N LYS A 28 13.89 3.21 -3.96
CA LYS A 28 14.23 4.49 -4.59
C LYS A 28 14.75 5.52 -3.58
N TYR A 29 14.13 5.59 -2.41
CA TYR A 29 14.42 6.60 -1.39
C TYR A 29 15.21 6.06 -0.20
N GLN A 30 15.56 4.77 -0.18
CA GLN A 30 16.33 4.12 0.87
C GLN A 30 15.73 4.33 2.28
N THR A 31 14.41 4.29 2.37
CA THR A 31 13.66 4.46 3.63
C THR A 31 12.40 3.62 3.60
N ASP A 32 12.01 3.07 4.74
CA ASP A 32 10.81 2.24 4.85
C ASP A 32 9.54 3.11 4.74
N SER A 33 8.47 2.55 4.15
CA SER A 33 7.22 3.30 3.95
C SER A 33 6.60 3.78 5.26
N ALA A 34 6.83 3.06 6.36
CA ALA A 34 6.37 3.46 7.69
C ALA A 34 7.07 4.74 8.17
N ASP A 35 8.40 4.78 8.09
CA ASP A 35 9.20 5.92 8.52
C ASP A 35 8.96 7.14 7.61
N PHE A 36 8.88 6.90 6.30
CA PHE A 36 8.49 7.92 5.34
C PHE A 36 7.12 8.52 5.69
N PHE A 37 6.12 7.69 5.99
CA PHE A 37 4.77 8.17 6.27
C PHE A 37 4.71 9.02 7.54
N VAL A 38 5.47 8.66 8.58
CA VAL A 38 5.60 9.48 9.79
C VAL A 38 6.18 10.86 9.46
N GLN A 39 7.21 10.92 8.61
CA GLN A 39 7.81 12.19 8.18
C GLN A 39 6.83 13.00 7.31
N TYR A 40 6.11 12.35 6.41
CA TYR A 40 5.09 12.97 5.56
C TYR A 40 3.98 13.61 6.40
N GLN A 41 3.46 12.89 7.41
CA GLN A 41 2.46 13.41 8.34
C GLN A 41 2.95 14.60 9.18
N GLN A 42 4.26 14.70 9.41
CA GLN A 42 4.88 15.82 10.11
C GLN A 42 5.20 17.01 9.19
N GLY A 43 4.91 16.91 7.89
CA GLY A 43 5.28 17.93 6.89
C GLY A 43 6.79 18.04 6.69
N LYS A 44 7.55 16.96 6.92
CA LYS A 44 9.01 16.91 6.76
C LYS A 44 9.45 16.33 5.42
N THR A 45 8.51 16.18 4.49
CA THR A 45 8.76 15.66 3.15
C THR A 45 8.58 16.78 2.15
N ASP A 46 9.37 16.75 1.08
CA ASP A 46 9.21 17.67 -0.04
C ASP A 46 7.85 17.45 -0.73
N ASP A 47 7.32 18.53 -1.34
CA ASP A 47 6.04 18.56 -2.07
C ASP A 47 6.13 17.90 -3.46
N ASP A 48 6.86 16.79 -3.58
CA ASP A 48 6.94 16.04 -4.83
C ASP A 48 5.71 15.13 -5.00
N GLU A 49 5.22 15.02 -6.24
CA GLU A 49 4.13 14.13 -6.62
C GLU A 49 4.40 12.68 -6.19
N ASP A 50 5.66 12.22 -6.31
CA ASP A 50 6.10 10.91 -5.83
C ASP A 50 5.84 10.69 -4.33
N LYS A 51 5.99 11.72 -3.49
CA LYS A 51 5.76 11.63 -2.04
C LYS A 51 4.26 11.57 -1.74
N PHE A 52 3.47 12.36 -2.44
CA PHE A 52 2.01 12.31 -2.34
C PHE A 52 1.48 10.91 -2.70
N ASP A 53 1.91 10.36 -3.83
CA ASP A 53 1.51 9.03 -4.29
C ASP A 53 1.99 7.94 -3.32
N TRP A 54 3.22 8.02 -2.83
CA TRP A 54 3.73 7.08 -1.84
C TRP A 54 2.89 7.11 -0.55
N ALA A 55 2.59 8.30 -0.02
CA ALA A 55 1.79 8.43 1.20
C ALA A 55 0.36 7.93 1.01
N SER A 56 -0.23 8.21 -0.16
CA SER A 56 -1.56 7.73 -0.54
C SER A 56 -1.60 6.20 -0.62
N ASN A 57 -0.62 5.59 -1.31
CA ASN A 57 -0.50 4.15 -1.46
C ASN A 57 -0.28 3.46 -0.10
N TYR A 58 0.54 4.04 0.78
CA TYR A 58 0.79 3.48 2.10
C TYR A 58 -0.46 3.55 2.99
N ARG A 59 -1.19 4.66 2.97
CA ARG A 59 -2.49 4.78 3.65
C ARG A 59 -3.49 3.75 3.16
N HIS A 60 -3.56 3.51 1.85
CA HIS A 60 -4.45 2.50 1.28
C HIS A 60 -4.06 1.08 1.71
N TYR A 61 -2.75 0.76 1.73
CA TYR A 61 -2.23 -0.49 2.26
C TYR A 61 -2.65 -0.72 3.72
N LEU A 62 -2.54 0.29 4.58
CA LEU A 62 -2.93 0.17 5.99
C LEU A 62 -4.42 -0.14 6.16
N ALA A 63 -5.29 0.55 5.40
CA ALA A 63 -6.73 0.33 5.45
C ALA A 63 -7.10 -1.10 5.01
N LEU A 64 -6.50 -1.57 3.92
CA LEU A 64 -6.75 -2.90 3.36
C LEU A 64 -6.24 -4.01 4.28
N ARG A 65 -5.07 -3.80 4.89
CA ARG A 65 -4.52 -4.72 5.90
C ARG A 65 -5.45 -4.81 7.11
N GLN A 66 -5.95 -3.68 7.62
CA GLN A 66 -6.87 -3.67 8.75
C GLN A 66 -8.18 -4.40 8.43
N GLU A 67 -8.72 -4.20 7.22
CA GLU A 67 -9.92 -4.91 6.75
C GLU A 67 -9.71 -6.43 6.74
N LEU A 68 -8.59 -6.89 6.17
CA LEU A 68 -8.23 -8.31 6.12
C LEU A 68 -8.03 -8.90 7.51
N GLU A 69 -7.31 -8.21 8.40
CA GLU A 69 -7.13 -8.66 9.78
C GLU A 69 -8.46 -8.76 10.54
N SER A 70 -9.40 -7.84 10.30
CA SER A 70 -10.75 -7.90 10.87
C SER A 70 -11.53 -9.11 10.37
N LYS A 71 -11.50 -9.37 9.06
CA LYS A 71 -12.14 -10.55 8.46
C LYS A 71 -11.58 -11.85 9.02
N LEU A 72 -10.26 -11.95 9.18
CA LEU A 72 -9.60 -13.14 9.73
C LEU A 72 -9.93 -13.38 11.21
N ARG A 73 -10.03 -12.32 12.03
CA ARG A 73 -10.43 -12.44 13.44
C ARG A 73 -11.82 -13.03 13.64
N ASN A 74 -12.75 -12.81 12.70
CA ASN A 74 -14.12 -13.34 12.79
C ASN A 74 -14.26 -14.79 12.29
N VAL A 75 -13.19 -15.39 11.77
CA VAL A 75 -13.16 -16.79 11.29
C VAL A 75 -12.51 -17.72 12.34
N ALA A 76 -11.80 -17.17 13.32
CA ALA A 76 -11.09 -17.89 14.38
C ALA A 76 -11.99 -18.22 15.59
#